data_AF-A0A7C1E5W1-F1
#
_entry.id   AF-A0A7C1E5W1-F1
#
_cell.length_a   1.000
_cell.length_b   1.000
_cell.length_c   1.000
_cell.angle_alpha   90.00
_cell.angle_beta   90.00
_cell.angle_gamma   90.00
#
_symmetry.space_group_name_H-M   'P 1'
#
loop_
_entity.id
_entity.type
_entity.pdbx_description
1 polymer ?
#
loop_
_entity_poly.entity_id
_entity_poly.type
_entity_poly.pdbx_seq_one_letter_code
_entity_poly.pdbx_strand_id
1 'polypeptide(L)' 'MKEKNRETSRREFIRKGARITLGLAAAGTGALALARSSLGKDTVWQIDPFKCTQCGRCADECV' A
#
# COMPACT_ATOMS: atom_id res chain seq x y z
N MET A 1 46.50 -3.93 -10.35
CA MET A 1 45.90 -4.06 -9.01
C MET A 1 45.23 -5.43 -8.94
N LYS A 2 45.80 -6.41 -8.22
CA LYS A 2 45.25 -7.78 -8.16
C LYS A 2 43.95 -7.76 -7.35
N GLU A 3 42.84 -8.21 -7.95
CA GLU A 3 41.61 -8.47 -7.21
C GLU A 3 41.89 -9.56 -6.15
N LYS A 4 41.78 -9.18 -4.87
CA LYS A 4 41.75 -10.16 -3.78
C LYS A 4 40.36 -10.79 -3.78
N ASN A 5 40.27 -12.05 -4.22
CA ASN A 5 39.07 -12.85 -4.03
C ASN A 5 38.84 -13.02 -2.50
N ARG A 6 37.91 -12.24 -1.95
CA ARG A 6 37.55 -12.32 -0.53
C ARG A 6 36.61 -13.51 -0.38
N GLU A 7 37.11 -14.60 0.20
CA GLU A 7 36.25 -15.72 0.59
C GLU A 7 35.13 -15.21 1.52
N THR A 8 33.90 -15.29 1.03
CA THR A 8 32.74 -14.81 1.77
C THR A 8 32.36 -15.88 2.80
N SER A 9 32.45 -15.54 4.09
CA SER A 9 32.01 -16.48 5.14
C SER A 9 30.52 -16.79 5.00
N ARG A 10 30.11 -18.01 5.35
CA ARG A 10 28.69 -18.42 5.36
C ARG A 10 27.80 -17.42 6.11
N ARG A 11 28.28 -16.91 7.25
CA ARG A 11 27.58 -15.91 8.06
C ARG A 11 27.40 -14.58 7.32
N GLU A 12 28.42 -14.14 6.59
CA GLU A 12 28.37 -12.90 5.82
C GLU A 12 27.42 -13.02 4.63
N PHE A 13 27.43 -14.16 3.93
CA PHE A 13 26.48 -14.47 2.88
C PHE A 13 25.04 -14.43 3.38
N ILE A 14 24.74 -15.11 4.50
CA ILE A 14 23.40 -15.12 5.10
C ILE A 14 22.97 -13.72 5.52
N ARG A 15 23.85 -12.94 6.18
CA ARG A 15 23.51 -11.57 6.61
C ARG A 15 23.23 -10.64 5.43
N LYS A 16 24.06 -10.70 4.38
CA LYS A 16 23.86 -9.87 3.18
C LYS A 16 22.60 -10.27 2.43
N GLY A 17 22.40 -11.57 2.21
CA GLY A 17 21.20 -12.11 1.59
C GLY A 17 19.94 -11.70 2.35
N ALA A 18 19.92 -11.93 3.67
CA ALA A 18 18.78 -11.56 4.51
C ALA A 18 18.43 -10.07 4.42
N ARG A 19 19.42 -9.17 4.44
CA ARG A 19 19.20 -7.72 4.32
C ARG A 19 18.64 -7.34 2.95
N ILE A 20 19.19 -7.91 1.87
CA ILE A 20 18.72 -7.65 0.51
C ILE A 20 17.28 -8.14 0.34
N THR A 21 17.00 -9.37 0.78
CA THR A 21 15.64 -9.95 0.70
C THR A 21 14.65 -9.14 1.52
N LEU A 22 15.00 -8.75 2.74
CA LEU A 22 14.12 -7.94 3.59
C LEU A 22 13.85 -6.56 2.97
N GLY A 23 14.88 -5.92 2.42
CA GLY A 23 14.76 -4.62 1.74
C GLY A 23 13.85 -4.71 0.50
N LEU A 24 14.04 -5.73 -0.34
CA LEU A 24 13.19 -5.98 -1.50
C LEU A 24 11.74 -6.28 -1.10
N ALA A 25 11.54 -7.10 -0.07
CA ALA A 25 10.21 -7.42 0.42
C ALA A 25 9.48 -6.17 0.96
N ALA A 26 10.17 -5.36 1.77
CA ALA A 26 9.61 -4.11 2.30
C ALA A 26 9.28 -3.11 1.19
N ALA A 27 10.19 -2.92 0.23
CA ALA A 27 9.97 -2.03 -0.90
C ALA A 27 8.82 -2.51 -1.80
N GLY A 28 8.78 -3.80 -2.13
CA GLY A 28 7.74 -4.39 -2.98
C GLY A 28 6.35 -4.33 -2.32
N THR A 29 6.25 -4.69 -1.04
CA THR A 29 4.99 -4.61 -0.30
C THR A 29 4.53 -3.17 -0.10
N GLY A 30 5.44 -2.25 0.22
CA GLY A 30 5.14 -0.82 0.33
C GLY A 30 4.63 -0.21 -0.98
N ALA A 31 5.32 -0.47 -2.09
CA ALA A 31 4.90 0.01 -3.41
C ALA A 31 3.52 -0.54 -3.81
N LEU A 32 3.25 -1.82 -3.56
CA LEU A 32 1.97 -2.44 -3.87
C LEU A 32 0.83 -1.89 -3.00
N ALA A 33 1.09 -1.64 -1.72
CA ALA A 33 0.11 -1.03 -0.81
C ALA A 33 -0.25 0.39 -1.26
N LEU A 34 0.74 1.20 -1.62
CA LEU A 34 0.52 2.55 -2.16
C LEU A 34 -0.30 2.51 -3.45
N ALA A 35 0.08 1.65 -4.40
CA ALA A 35 -0.63 1.50 -5.67
C ALA A 35 -2.10 1.06 -5.48
N ARG A 36 -2.39 0.24 -4.47
CA ARG A 36 -3.77 -0.16 -4.16
C ARG A 36 -4.55 0.91 -3.40
N SER A 37 -3.89 1.72 -2.59
CA SER A 37 -4.54 2.80 -1.84
C SER A 37 -5.02 3.96 -2.72
N SER A 38 -4.45 4.11 -3.93
CA SER A 38 -4.83 5.16 -4.88
C SER A 38 -6.02 4.80 -5.76
N LEU A 39 -6.54 3.56 -5.73
CA LEU A 39 -7.85 3.30 -6.30
C LEU A 39 -8.86 4.02 -5.40
N GLY A 40 -9.43 5.11 -5.92
CA GLY A 40 -10.47 5.87 -5.23
C GLY A 40 -11.53 4.94 -4.69
N LYS A 41 -11.92 5.12 -3.43
CA LYS A 41 -13.03 4.36 -2.86
C LYS A 41 -14.28 4.76 -3.64
N ASP A 42 -15.05 3.78 -4.08
CA ASP A 42 -16.38 4.05 -4.62
C ASP A 42 -17.21 4.69 -3.51
N THR A 43 -17.35 6.02 -3.55
CA THR A 43 -18.16 6.76 -2.61
C THR A 43 -19.56 6.86 -3.16
N VAL A 44 -20.52 6.34 -2.41
CA VAL A 44 -21.94 6.55 -2.69
C VAL A 44 -22.47 7.67 -1.81
N TRP A 45 -23.33 8.51 -2.38
CA TRP A 45 -24.17 9.37 -1.57
C TRP A 45 -25.21 8.51 -0.86
N GLN A 46 -25.32 8.67 0.46
CA GLN A 46 -26.28 7.96 1.29
C GLN A 46 -27.06 8.97 2.12
N ILE A 47 -28.37 8.82 2.14
CA ILE A 47 -29.26 9.61 2.99
C ILE A 47 -29.28 8.95 4.37
N ASP A 48 -29.00 9.72 5.42
CA ASP A 48 -29.13 9.24 6.80
C ASP A 48 -30.62 9.13 7.19
N PRO A 49 -31.17 7.93 7.40
CA PRO A 49 -32.60 7.75 7.67
C PRO A 49 -33.01 8.30 9.04
N PHE A 50 -32.09 8.43 10.00
CA PHE A 50 -32.39 8.97 11.33
C PHE A 50 -32.48 10.50 11.33
N LYS A 51 -31.87 11.16 10.33
CA LYS A 51 -31.96 12.62 10.13
C LYS A 51 -33.00 13.01 9.07
N CYS A 52 -33.52 12.05 8.32
CA CYS A 52 -34.48 12.30 7.26
C CYS A 52 -35.83 12.78 7.83
N THR A 53 -36.28 13.96 7.41
CA THR A 53 -37.60 14.51 7.76
C THR A 53 -38.66 14.27 6.68
N GLN A 54 -38.36 13.41 5.69
CA GLN A 54 -39.26 13.07 4.57
C GLN A 54 -39.73 14.28 3.74
N CYS A 55 -38.91 15.35 3.69
CA CYS A 55 -39.26 16.59 2.98
C CYS A 55 -39.15 16.53 1.44
N GLY A 56 -38.65 15.42 0.87
CA GLY A 56 -38.57 15.22 -0.59
C GLY A 56 -37.45 15.97 -1.32
N ARG A 57 -36.81 16.99 -0.72
CA ARG A 57 -35.77 17.82 -1.38
C ARG A 57 -34.59 17.05 -1.96
N CYS A 58 -34.28 15.88 -1.41
CA CYS A 58 -33.24 15.01 -1.97
C CYS A 58 -33.58 14.48 -3.37
N ALA A 59 -34.86 14.44 -3.78
CA ALA A 59 -35.26 14.06 -5.13
C ALA A 59 -35.18 15.23 -6.13
N ASP A 60 -35.32 16.47 -5.64
CA ASP A 60 -35.35 17.68 -6.47
C ASP A 60 -33.96 18.29 -6.68
N GLU A 61 -33.09 18.19 -5.66
CA GLU A 61 -31.75 18.80 -5.62
C GLU A 61 -30.61 17.78 -5.82
N CYS A 62 -30.94 16.54 -6.19
CA CYS A 62 -29.93 15.51 -6.43
C CYS A 62 -29.18 15.81 -7.74
N VAL A 63 -27.99 16.42 -7.63
CA VAL A 63 -26.92 16.47 -8.66
C VAL A 63 -25.87 15.39 -8.43
#